data_AF-A0A1G1MA64-F1
#
_entry.id   AF-A0A1G1MA64-F1
#
_cell.length_a   1.000
_cell.length_b   1.000
_cell.length_c   1.000
_cell.angle_alpha   90.00
_cell.angle_beta   90.00
_cell.angle_gamma   90.00
#
_symmetry.space_group_name_H-M   'P 1'
#
loop_
_entity.id
_entity.type
_entity.pdbx_description
1 polymer ?
#
loop_
_entity_poly.entity_id
_entity_poly.type
_entity_poly.pdbx_seq_one_letter_code
_entity_poly.pdbx_strand_id
1 'polypeptide(L)'
;MYLFFDTETTGLPKSWKAPVTDLGNWPHIVQIAWAIFDEDGKRIAFHDYIIKPEDFVIPESATAIHGISTARALKKGRPAAEVLKEFSGAILDATRLVAHNLDFDEKMVRVELLRQGMPDVLGTIPMPKICTMKNSTAYCKIPGPYGDKWPKLSELHIKLFEVDFEDQHNAASDVLCCAKCFFELKRHSVICDSLSVPS
;
A
#
# COMPACT_ATOMS: atom_id res chain seq x y z
N MET A 1 -14.30 9.71 1.98
CA MET A 1 -12.96 9.65 2.61
C MET A 1 -12.09 8.62 1.91
N TYR A 2 -10.90 9.03 1.50
CA TYR A 2 -9.89 8.18 0.88
C TYR A 2 -8.93 7.65 1.93
N LEU A 3 -8.71 6.33 1.96
CA LEU A 3 -7.62 5.72 2.71
C LEU A 3 -6.53 5.29 1.72
N PHE A 4 -5.33 5.83 1.93
CA PHE A 4 -4.12 5.44 1.21
C PHE A 4 -3.28 4.56 2.11
N PHE A 5 -2.71 3.48 1.59
CA PHE A 5 -1.80 2.65 2.36
C PHE A 5 -0.71 2.04 1.48
N ASP A 6 0.38 1.64 2.13
CA ASP A 6 1.54 0.99 1.53
C ASP A 6 2.18 0.07 2.57
N THR A 7 2.85 -0.99 2.11
CA THR A 7 3.54 -1.95 2.98
C THR A 7 4.98 -2.22 2.54
N GLU A 8 5.89 -2.20 3.52
CA GLU A 8 7.21 -2.81 3.37
C GLU A 8 7.17 -4.23 3.89
N THR A 9 7.89 -5.14 3.23
CA THR A 9 7.80 -6.56 3.52
C THR A 9 9.15 -7.25 3.52
N THR A 10 9.21 -8.47 4.07
CA THR A 10 10.45 -9.27 4.10
C THR A 10 10.90 -9.77 2.71
N GLY A 11 10.14 -9.50 1.64
CA GLY A 11 10.50 -9.89 0.28
C GLY A 11 9.29 -9.99 -0.65
N LEU A 12 9.36 -10.88 -1.64
CA LEU A 12 8.26 -11.15 -2.57
C LEU A 12 7.68 -12.55 -2.31
N PRO A 13 6.41 -12.81 -2.68
CA PRO A 13 5.82 -14.13 -2.57
C PRO A 13 6.57 -15.14 -3.44
N LYS A 14 6.64 -16.39 -2.99
CA LYS A 14 7.19 -17.50 -3.78
C LYS A 14 6.42 -17.69 -5.09
N SER A 15 5.09 -17.49 -5.03
CA SER A 15 4.19 -17.50 -6.16
C SER A 15 3.12 -16.42 -6.01
N TRP A 16 3.02 -15.55 -7.02
CA TRP A 16 1.99 -14.50 -7.11
C TRP A 16 0.56 -15.04 -7.27
N LYS A 17 0.43 -16.31 -7.67
CA LYS A 17 -0.85 -16.99 -7.91
C LYS A 17 -1.38 -17.74 -6.69
N ALA A 18 -0.59 -17.87 -5.63
CA ALA A 18 -1.03 -18.59 -4.44
C ALA A 18 -2.21 -17.85 -3.77
N PRO A 19 -3.17 -18.58 -3.18
CA PRO A 19 -4.20 -17.94 -2.37
C PRO A 19 -3.59 -17.29 -1.11
N VAL A 20 -4.29 -16.31 -0.54
CA VAL A 20 -3.86 -15.66 0.72
C VAL A 20 -3.87 -16.61 1.92
N THR A 21 -4.55 -17.76 1.81
CA THR A 21 -4.56 -18.82 2.83
C THR A 21 -3.30 -19.68 2.84
N ASP A 22 -2.47 -19.64 1.79
CA ASP A 22 -1.16 -20.29 1.77
C ASP A 22 -0.13 -19.38 2.47
N LEU A 23 -0.21 -19.28 3.79
CA LEU A 23 0.54 -18.31 4.58
C LEU A 23 2.06 -18.43 4.41
N GLY A 24 2.57 -19.63 4.10
CA GLY A 24 3.99 -19.90 3.87
C GLY A 24 4.51 -19.50 2.49
N ASN A 25 3.63 -19.14 1.55
CA ASN A 25 3.99 -18.57 0.26
C ASN A 25 4.36 -17.09 0.36
N TRP A 26 3.70 -16.37 1.25
CA TRP A 26 3.74 -14.91 1.33
C TRP A 26 4.79 -14.42 2.33
N PRO A 27 5.43 -13.27 2.10
CA PRO A 27 6.36 -12.66 3.06
C PRO A 27 5.60 -12.09 4.28
N HIS A 28 6.32 -11.50 5.23
CA HIS A 28 5.74 -10.80 6.39
C HIS A 28 5.77 -9.29 6.17
N ILE A 29 4.79 -8.58 6.71
CA ILE A 29 4.80 -7.12 6.76
C ILE A 29 5.87 -6.67 7.78
N VAL A 30 6.71 -5.74 7.36
CA VAL A 30 7.76 -5.10 8.16
C VAL A 30 7.35 -3.68 8.55
N GLN A 31 6.69 -2.95 7.65
CA GLN A 31 6.14 -1.64 7.91
C GLN A 31 4.77 -1.54 7.23
N ILE A 32 3.85 -0.85 7.87
CA ILE A 32 2.60 -0.42 7.25
C ILE A 32 2.38 1.05 7.61
N ALA A 33 2.05 1.83 6.59
CA ALA A 33 1.62 3.20 6.78
C ALA A 33 0.28 3.41 6.11
N TRP A 34 -0.50 4.35 6.63
CA TRP A 34 -1.71 4.80 5.97
C TRP A 34 -2.02 6.26 6.26
N ALA A 35 -2.74 6.87 5.33
CA ALA A 35 -3.21 8.23 5.42
C ALA A 35 -4.69 8.30 5.05
N ILE A 36 -5.44 9.11 5.78
CA ILE A 36 -6.84 9.39 5.49
C ILE A 36 -6.92 10.81 4.94
N PHE A 37 -7.60 10.98 3.80
CA PHE A 37 -7.88 12.26 3.19
C PHE A 37 -9.39 12.44 2.97
N ASP A 38 -9.86 13.69 3.08
CA ASP A 38 -11.20 14.05 2.63
C ASP A 38 -11.27 14.14 1.09
N GLU A 39 -12.45 14.49 0.57
CA GLU A 39 -12.69 14.54 -0.87
C GLU A 39 -11.96 15.70 -1.57
N ASP A 40 -11.64 16.75 -0.81
CA ASP A 40 -10.93 17.94 -1.25
C ASP A 40 -9.39 17.76 -1.23
N GLY A 41 -8.91 16.60 -0.79
CA GLY A 41 -7.48 16.30 -0.73
C GLY A 41 -6.77 16.85 0.50
N LYS A 42 -7.50 17.21 1.55
CA LYS A 42 -6.91 17.56 2.85
C LYS A 42 -6.72 16.29 3.70
N ARG A 43 -5.51 16.15 4.24
CA ARG A 43 -5.15 15.03 5.12
C ARG A 43 -5.84 15.17 6.48
N ILE A 44 -6.60 14.15 6.86
CA ILE A 44 -7.31 14.03 8.14
C ILE A 44 -6.43 13.32 9.17
N ALA A 45 -5.82 12.20 8.77
CA ALA A 45 -5.02 11.36 9.66
C ALA A 45 -3.83 10.75 8.91
N PHE A 46 -2.79 10.38 9.67
CA PHE A 46 -1.60 9.71 9.17
C PHE A 46 -1.02 8.81 10.25
N HIS A 47 -0.69 7.58 9.87
CA HIS A 47 -0.18 6.55 10.76
C HIS A 47 0.97 5.82 10.06
N ASP A 48 2.02 5.51 10.81
CA ASP A 48 3.23 4.83 10.35
C ASP A 48 3.73 3.90 11.45
N TYR A 49 3.77 2.60 11.14
CA TYR A 49 4.13 1.58 12.11
C TYR A 49 5.13 0.58 11.52
N ILE A 50 6.23 0.37 12.25
CA ILE A 50 7.09 -0.80 12.08
C ILE A 50 6.45 -1.96 12.84
N ILE A 51 6.37 -3.12 12.20
CA ILE A 51 5.88 -4.36 12.82
C ILE A 51 7.03 -5.03 13.57
N LYS A 52 6.78 -5.41 14.82
CA LYS A 52 7.72 -6.17 15.63
C LYS A 52 7.71 -7.63 15.16
N PRO A 53 8.86 -8.18 14.71
CA PRO A 53 8.94 -9.58 14.32
C PRO A 53 8.76 -10.49 15.53
N GLU A 54 7.95 -11.54 15.41
CA GLU A 54 7.72 -12.54 16.46
C GLU A 54 8.36 -13.88 16.09
N ASP A 55 8.12 -14.36 14.87
CA ASP A 55 8.54 -15.67 14.38
C ASP A 55 9.33 -15.60 13.06
N PHE A 56 9.77 -14.40 12.66
CA PHE A 56 10.53 -14.18 11.43
C PHE A 56 11.72 -13.25 11.63
N VAL A 57 12.66 -13.33 10.68
CA VAL A 57 13.81 -12.42 10.58
C VAL A 57 13.63 -11.60 9.31
N ILE A 58 13.94 -10.31 9.37
CA ILE A 58 13.96 -9.44 8.20
C ILE A 58 15.28 -9.70 7.45
N PRO A 59 15.23 -10.19 6.19
CA PRO A 59 16.45 -10.45 5.42
C PRO A 59 17.27 -9.18 5.19
N GLU A 60 18.59 -9.33 5.05
CA GLU A 60 19.47 -8.21 4.71
C GLU A 60 19.12 -7.59 3.35
N SER A 61 18.66 -8.40 2.40
CA SER A 61 18.19 -7.91 1.09
C SER A 61 16.97 -6.98 1.20
N ALA A 62 16.02 -7.30 2.08
CA ALA A 62 14.86 -6.43 2.35
C ALA A 62 15.32 -5.18 3.12
N THR A 63 16.18 -5.36 4.14
CA THR A 63 16.75 -4.25 4.90
C THR A 63 17.52 -3.26 4.01
N ALA A 64 18.22 -3.73 2.99
CA ALA A 64 18.95 -2.89 2.04
C ALA A 64 18.03 -2.04 1.16
N ILE A 65 16.76 -2.46 1.00
CA ILE A 65 15.75 -1.74 0.23
C ILE A 65 15.06 -0.71 1.13
N HIS A 66 14.46 -1.14 2.23
CA HIS A 66 13.59 -0.29 3.06
C HIS A 66 14.22 0.22 4.37
N GLY A 67 15.48 -0.14 4.65
CA GLY A 67 16.24 0.39 5.79
C GLY A 67 15.79 -0.07 7.19
N ILE A 68 14.96 -1.12 7.31
CA ILE A 68 14.46 -1.62 8.60
C ILE A 68 15.09 -2.97 8.92
N SER A 69 16.10 -2.99 9.78
CA SER A 69 16.69 -4.24 10.25
C SER A 69 15.82 -4.94 11.30
N THR A 70 16.01 -6.24 11.48
CA THR A 70 15.38 -7.02 12.58
C THR A 70 15.63 -6.37 13.94
N ALA A 71 16.86 -5.90 14.20
CA ALA A 71 17.19 -5.22 15.45
C ALA A 71 16.41 -3.91 15.65
N ARG A 72 16.24 -3.11 14.58
CA ARG A 72 15.40 -1.90 14.61
C ARG A 72 13.94 -2.25 14.85
N ALA A 73 13.43 -3.26 14.17
CA ALA A 73 12.04 -3.69 14.28
C ALA A 73 11.71 -4.29 15.65
N LEU A 74 12.61 -5.06 16.26
CA LEU A 74 12.46 -5.56 17.63
C LEU A 74 12.44 -4.43 18.68
N LYS A 75 13.22 -3.37 18.45
CA LYS A 75 13.35 -2.24 19.39
C LYS A 75 12.22 -1.22 19.26
N LYS A 76 11.78 -0.93 18.03
CA LYS A 76 10.85 0.18 17.72
C LYS A 76 9.48 -0.29 17.24
N GLY A 77 9.35 -1.56 16.88
CA GLY A 77 8.14 -2.10 16.28
C GLY A 77 7.02 -2.35 17.30
N ARG A 78 5.80 -2.45 16.78
CA ARG A 78 4.59 -2.80 17.52
C ARG A 78 4.07 -4.18 17.13
N PRO A 79 3.34 -4.89 18.01
CA PRO A 79 2.72 -6.17 17.66
C PRO A 79 1.80 -6.03 16.44
N ALA A 80 1.88 -7.00 15.52
CA ALA A 80 1.10 -6.97 14.28
C ALA A 80 -0.40 -6.89 14.54
N ALA A 81 -0.92 -7.67 15.49
CA ALA A 81 -2.33 -7.67 15.85
C ALA A 81 -2.86 -6.28 16.30
N GLU A 82 -2.07 -5.50 17.04
CA GLU A 82 -2.47 -4.16 17.48
C GLU A 82 -2.57 -3.20 16.29
N VAL A 83 -1.55 -3.20 15.43
CA VAL A 83 -1.49 -2.32 14.25
C VAL A 83 -2.58 -2.69 13.24
N LEU A 84 -2.77 -3.98 12.97
CA LEU A 84 -3.79 -4.47 12.05
C LEU A 84 -5.21 -4.20 12.55
N LYS A 85 -5.42 -4.17 13.87
CA LYS A 85 -6.72 -3.80 14.46
C LYS A 85 -7.04 -2.34 14.21
N GLU A 86 -6.05 -1.45 14.40
CA GLU A 86 -6.19 -0.03 14.10
C GLU A 86 -6.43 0.21 12.61
N PHE A 87 -5.66 -0.45 11.75
CA PHE A 87 -5.80 -0.37 10.30
C PHE A 87 -7.17 -0.88 9.81
N SER A 88 -7.65 -1.99 10.39
CA SER A 88 -8.98 -2.53 10.07
C SER A 88 -10.10 -1.57 10.45
N GLY A 89 -9.96 -0.84 11.58
CA GLY A 89 -10.86 0.24 11.94
C GLY A 89 -10.86 1.38 10.91
N ALA A 90 -9.67 1.81 10.48
CA ALA A 90 -9.55 2.84 9.45
C ALA A 90 -10.15 2.43 8.10
N ILE A 91 -10.04 1.14 7.72
CA ILE A 91 -10.71 0.59 6.53
C ILE A 91 -12.22 0.68 6.64
N LEU A 92 -12.79 0.39 7.81
CA LEU A 92 -14.24 0.44 8.05
C LEU A 92 -14.82 1.85 7.93
N ASP A 93 -14.04 2.87 8.30
CA ASP A 93 -14.44 4.26 8.19
C ASP A 93 -14.23 4.83 6.77
N ALA A 94 -13.36 4.21 5.97
CA ALA A 94 -13.04 4.67 4.63
C ALA A 94 -14.18 4.40 3.63
N THR A 95 -14.32 5.28 2.63
CA THR A 95 -15.25 5.06 1.51
C THR A 95 -14.54 4.55 0.26
N ARG A 96 -13.21 4.72 0.20
CA ARG A 96 -12.34 4.34 -0.91
C ARG A 96 -10.99 3.89 -0.38
N LEU A 97 -10.48 2.80 -0.94
CA LEU A 97 -9.13 2.32 -0.68
C LEU A 97 -8.24 2.62 -1.88
N VAL A 98 -7.06 3.18 -1.64
CA VAL A 98 -6.11 3.57 -2.69
C VAL A 98 -4.71 3.09 -2.32
N ALA A 99 -3.99 2.53 -3.29
CA ALA A 99 -2.58 2.17 -3.15
C ALA A 99 -1.86 2.19 -4.50
N HIS A 100 -0.53 2.23 -4.47
CA HIS A 100 0.30 2.09 -5.65
C HIS A 100 0.86 0.66 -5.71
N ASN A 101 0.28 -0.20 -6.56
CA ASN A 101 0.42 -1.66 -6.54
C ASN A 101 -0.53 -2.40 -5.57
N LEU A 102 -1.78 -1.90 -5.46
CA LEU A 102 -2.83 -2.41 -4.59
C LEU A 102 -2.99 -3.94 -4.51
N ASP A 103 -2.86 -4.66 -5.62
CA ASP A 103 -3.04 -6.12 -5.63
C ASP A 103 -2.01 -6.83 -4.73
N PHE A 104 -0.81 -6.26 -4.57
CA PHE A 104 0.23 -6.78 -3.70
C PHE A 104 -0.06 -6.41 -2.25
N ASP A 105 -0.17 -5.12 -1.94
CA ASP A 105 -0.38 -4.61 -0.58
C ASP A 105 -1.65 -5.15 0.06
N GLU A 106 -2.73 -5.25 -0.71
CA GLU A 106 -3.97 -5.87 -0.24
C GLU A 106 -3.72 -7.32 0.18
N LYS A 107 -3.06 -8.13 -0.64
CA LYS A 107 -2.77 -9.53 -0.29
C LYS A 107 -1.86 -9.62 0.93
N MET A 108 -0.89 -8.73 1.06
CA MET A 108 0.00 -8.67 2.22
C MET A 108 -0.78 -8.43 3.51
N VAL A 109 -1.67 -7.44 3.53
CA VAL A 109 -2.51 -7.17 4.71
C VAL A 109 -3.43 -8.35 5.01
N ARG A 110 -4.06 -8.92 3.98
CA ARG A 110 -4.97 -10.07 4.15
C ARG A 110 -4.26 -11.29 4.72
N VAL A 111 -3.06 -11.60 4.23
CA VAL A 111 -2.22 -12.68 4.78
C VAL A 111 -1.87 -12.40 6.23
N GLU A 112 -1.45 -11.18 6.55
CA GLU A 112 -1.05 -10.84 7.92
C GLU A 112 -2.26 -10.88 8.88
N LEU A 113 -3.45 -10.45 8.46
CA LEU A 113 -4.69 -10.64 9.22
C LEU A 113 -4.96 -12.11 9.50
N LEU A 114 -4.82 -12.98 8.49
CA LEU A 114 -5.01 -14.43 8.65
C LEU A 114 -3.97 -15.05 9.59
N ARG A 115 -2.70 -14.63 9.55
CA ARG A 115 -1.66 -15.06 10.51
C ARG A 115 -2.05 -14.72 11.95
N GLN A 116 -2.66 -13.56 12.15
CA GLN A 116 -3.12 -13.09 13.46
C GLN A 116 -4.50 -13.66 13.86
N GLY A 117 -5.10 -14.54 13.04
CA GLY A 117 -6.44 -15.09 13.29
C GLY A 117 -7.55 -14.03 13.27
N MET A 118 -7.32 -12.91 12.57
CA MET A 118 -8.23 -11.78 12.50
C MET A 118 -9.15 -11.87 11.26
N PRO A 119 -10.34 -11.24 11.30
CA PRO A 119 -11.22 -11.17 10.13
C PRO A 119 -10.56 -10.50 8.92
N ASP A 120 -10.74 -11.09 7.74
CA ASP A 120 -10.30 -10.52 6.46
C ASP A 120 -11.21 -9.36 6.01
N VAL A 121 -11.02 -8.17 6.58
CA VAL A 121 -11.83 -6.99 6.26
C VAL A 121 -11.72 -6.55 4.80
N LEU A 122 -10.55 -6.72 4.18
CA LEU A 122 -10.30 -6.33 2.79
C LEU A 122 -10.92 -7.30 1.77
N GLY A 123 -11.07 -8.56 2.14
CA GLY A 123 -11.73 -9.60 1.34
C GLY A 123 -13.25 -9.67 1.53
N THR A 124 -13.77 -9.15 2.64
CA THR A 124 -15.20 -9.27 2.99
C THR A 124 -16.01 -7.99 2.75
N ILE A 125 -15.39 -6.81 2.87
CA ILE A 125 -16.11 -5.54 2.76
C ILE A 125 -16.09 -5.04 1.31
N PRO A 126 -17.26 -4.85 0.68
CA PRO A 126 -17.32 -4.29 -0.65
C PRO A 126 -17.04 -2.78 -0.57
N MET A 127 -15.81 -2.39 -0.88
CA MET A 127 -15.40 -0.99 -0.99
C MET A 127 -14.67 -0.77 -2.32
N PRO A 128 -14.88 0.37 -3.01
CA PRO A 128 -14.14 0.64 -4.23
C PRO A 128 -12.65 0.83 -3.96
N LYS A 129 -11.87 0.19 -4.82
CA LYS A 129 -10.44 -0.04 -4.70
C LYS A 129 -9.75 0.57 -5.92
N ILE A 130 -8.84 1.52 -5.70
CA ILE A 130 -8.19 2.27 -6.76
C ILE A 130 -6.69 2.02 -6.72
N CYS A 131 -6.17 1.42 -7.80
CA CYS A 131 -4.74 1.20 -7.96
C CYS A 131 -4.15 2.32 -8.84
N THR A 132 -3.35 3.22 -8.25
CA THR A 132 -2.76 4.36 -9.01
C THR A 132 -1.78 3.86 -10.08
N MET A 133 -1.04 2.79 -9.79
CA MET A 133 -0.16 2.12 -10.76
C MET A 133 -0.92 1.71 -12.03
N LYS A 134 -2.03 0.98 -11.89
CA LYS A 134 -2.83 0.53 -13.04
C LYS A 134 -3.47 1.71 -13.77
N ASN A 135 -4.15 2.60 -13.04
CA ASN A 135 -4.89 3.72 -13.65
C ASN A 135 -3.99 4.74 -14.36
N SER A 136 -2.73 4.87 -13.95
CA SER A 136 -1.78 5.78 -14.58
C SER A 136 -0.99 5.17 -15.74
N THR A 137 -1.15 3.87 -16.04
CA THR A 137 -0.36 3.19 -17.08
C THR A 137 -0.45 3.89 -18.44
N ALA A 138 -1.67 4.12 -18.93
CA ALA A 138 -1.91 4.78 -20.22
C ALA A 138 -1.61 6.29 -20.22
N TYR A 139 -1.49 6.90 -19.03
CA TYR A 139 -1.08 8.29 -18.86
C TYR A 139 0.44 8.43 -18.92
N CYS A 140 1.16 7.53 -18.26
CA CYS A 140 2.62 7.52 -18.23
C CYS A 140 3.21 7.07 -19.56
N LYS A 141 2.59 6.10 -20.26
CA LYS A 141 3.03 5.57 -21.56
C LYS A 141 4.50 5.15 -21.60
N ILE A 142 4.94 4.45 -20.56
CA ILE A 142 6.34 4.03 -20.44
C ILE A 142 6.51 2.73 -21.22
N PRO A 143 7.40 2.65 -22.23
CA PRO A 143 7.56 1.43 -23.02
C PRO A 143 7.99 0.23 -22.18
N GLY A 144 7.35 -0.91 -22.42
CA GLY A 144 7.69 -2.22 -21.86
C GLY A 144 7.59 -3.33 -22.92
N PRO A 145 7.96 -4.57 -22.56
CA PRO A 145 8.02 -5.69 -23.51
C PRO A 145 6.68 -6.05 -24.18
N TYR A 146 5.55 -5.69 -23.55
CA TYR A 146 4.19 -6.06 -23.98
C TYR A 146 3.26 -4.85 -24.13
N GLY A 147 3.83 -3.67 -24.39
CA GLY A 147 3.09 -2.39 -24.41
C GLY A 147 3.55 -1.48 -23.27
N ASP A 148 2.70 -0.56 -22.85
CA ASP A 148 3.01 0.35 -21.74
C ASP A 148 3.17 -0.44 -20.44
N LYS A 149 4.36 -0.37 -19.83
CA LYS A 149 4.62 -0.99 -18.54
C LYS A 149 3.92 -0.21 -17.42
N TRP A 150 3.62 -0.91 -16.34
CA TRP A 150 3.19 -0.26 -15.10
C TRP A 150 4.28 0.69 -14.59
N PRO A 151 3.92 1.96 -14.29
CA PRO A 151 4.87 2.90 -13.72
C PRO A 151 5.18 2.52 -12.28
N LYS A 152 6.43 2.69 -11.86
CA LYS A 152 6.79 2.80 -10.44
C LYS A 152 6.21 4.10 -9.88
N LEU A 153 6.11 4.19 -8.56
CA LEU A 153 5.59 5.39 -7.91
C LEU A 153 6.45 6.62 -8.23
N SER A 154 7.77 6.47 -8.26
CA SER A 154 8.71 7.53 -8.65
C SER A 154 8.54 7.97 -10.10
N GLU A 155 8.38 7.02 -11.02
CA GLU A 155 8.12 7.35 -12.43
C GLU A 155 6.80 8.11 -12.61
N LEU A 156 5.76 7.73 -11.87
CA LEU A 156 4.49 8.47 -11.84
C LEU A 156 4.68 9.88 -11.25
N HIS A 157 5.39 9.99 -10.13
CA HIS A 157 5.64 11.28 -9.49
C HIS A 157 6.44 12.22 -10.41
N ILE A 158 7.52 11.73 -11.03
CA ILE A 158 8.31 12.46 -12.03
C ILE A 158 7.42 12.89 -13.21
N LYS A 159 6.55 12.00 -13.69
CA LYS A 159 5.65 12.32 -14.82
C LYS A 159 4.69 13.46 -14.48
N LEU A 160 4.23 13.56 -13.24
CA LEU A 160 3.26 14.55 -12.79
C LEU A 160 3.89 15.88 -12.35
N PHE A 161 5.10 15.83 -11.78
CA PHE A 161 5.71 16.97 -11.08
C PHE A 161 7.11 17.34 -11.57
N GLU A 162 7.65 16.64 -12.56
CA GLU A 162 8.99 16.84 -13.15
C GLU A 162 10.15 16.70 -12.14
N VAL A 163 9.87 16.09 -10.99
CA VAL A 163 10.84 15.86 -9.91
C VAL A 163 10.59 14.49 -9.28
N ASP A 164 11.65 13.84 -8.82
CA ASP A 164 11.50 12.62 -8.02
C ASP A 164 11.08 12.96 -6.58
N PHE A 165 10.79 11.94 -5.77
CA PHE A 165 10.57 12.10 -4.33
C PHE A 165 11.61 11.34 -3.50
N GLU A 166 11.87 11.86 -2.32
CA GLU A 166 12.86 11.34 -1.37
C GLU A 166 12.31 10.16 -0.56
N ASP A 167 13.22 9.38 0.04
CA ASP A 167 12.89 8.25 0.93
C ASP A 167 11.95 7.21 0.31
N GLN A 168 12.20 6.84 -0.95
CA GLN A 168 11.55 5.69 -1.60
C GLN A 168 11.81 4.40 -0.82
N HIS A 169 10.86 3.46 -0.85
CA HIS A 169 10.88 2.22 -0.06
C HIS A 169 10.75 2.49 1.44
N ASN A 170 9.88 3.43 1.75
CA ASN A 170 9.43 3.70 3.10
C ASN A 170 7.93 3.95 3.00
N ALA A 171 7.14 3.03 3.55
CA ALA A 171 5.69 3.07 3.45
C ALA A 171 5.10 4.45 3.81
N ALA A 172 5.70 5.16 4.77
CA ALA A 172 5.27 6.50 5.14
C ALA A 172 5.39 7.52 3.98
N SER A 173 6.56 7.59 3.36
CA SER A 173 6.84 8.48 2.23
C SER A 173 6.05 8.08 0.99
N ASP A 174 5.97 6.77 0.74
CA ASP A 174 5.27 6.19 -0.39
C ASP A 174 3.74 6.43 -0.31
N VAL A 175 3.12 6.33 0.87
CA VAL A 175 1.71 6.68 1.08
C VAL A 175 1.42 8.14 0.74
N LEU A 176 2.26 9.06 1.23
CA LEU A 176 2.05 10.50 1.01
C LEU A 176 2.28 10.87 -0.47
N CYS A 177 3.29 10.26 -1.10
CA CYS A 177 3.55 10.40 -2.52
C CYS A 177 2.38 9.83 -3.35
N CYS A 178 1.89 8.64 -3.01
CA CYS A 178 0.74 8.02 -3.66
C CYS A 178 -0.52 8.90 -3.57
N ALA A 179 -0.80 9.47 -2.39
CA ALA A 179 -1.92 10.39 -2.22
C ALA A 179 -1.78 11.65 -3.10
N LYS A 180 -0.59 12.27 -3.10
CA LYS A 180 -0.29 13.43 -3.94
C LYS A 180 -0.48 13.12 -5.43
N CYS A 181 0.06 11.99 -5.89
CA CYS A 181 -0.10 11.53 -7.27
C CYS A 181 -1.56 11.25 -7.62
N PHE A 182 -2.33 10.63 -6.71
CA PHE A 182 -3.75 10.34 -6.93
C PHE A 182 -4.58 11.61 -7.14
N PHE A 183 -4.44 12.61 -6.26
CA PHE A 183 -5.21 13.86 -6.39
C PHE A 183 -4.82 14.62 -7.65
N GLU A 184 -3.56 14.57 -8.06
CA GLU A 184 -3.10 15.16 -9.32
C GLU A 184 -3.64 14.41 -10.56
N LEU A 185 -3.70 13.07 -10.51
CA LEU A 185 -4.35 12.27 -11.55
C LEU A 185 -5.86 12.57 -11.66
N LYS A 186 -6.53 12.85 -10.54
CA LYS A 186 -7.92 13.34 -10.54
C LYS A 186 -8.02 14.72 -11.20
N ARG A 187 -7.09 15.64 -10.88
CA ARG A 187 -7.04 16.98 -11.49
C ARG A 187 -6.84 16.93 -13.01
N HIS A 188 -6.11 15.92 -13.50
CA HIS A 188 -5.92 15.65 -14.92
C HIS A 188 -7.02 14.79 -15.55
N SER A 189 -8.08 14.45 -14.82
CA SER A 189 -9.17 13.57 -15.27
C SER A 189 -8.70 12.19 -15.77
N VAL A 190 -7.53 11.73 -15.29
CA VAL A 190 -7.02 10.37 -15.56
C VAL A 190 -7.77 9.35 -14.70
N ILE A 191 -8.06 9.73 -13.45
CA ILE A 191 -8.90 8.96 -12.55
C ILE A 191 -10.21 9.71 -12.35
N CYS A 192 -11.32 9.08 -12.78
CA CYS A 192 -12.66 9.49 -12.39
C CYS A 192 -13.12 8.59 -11.23
N ASP A 193 -13.35 9.18 -10.07
CA ASP A 193 -13.99 8.52 -8.93
C ASP A 193 -15.35 9.17 -8.65
N SER A 194 -16.22 9.17 -9.66
CA SER A 194 -17.61 9.51 -9.45
C SER A 194 -18.24 8.44 -8.56
N LEU A 195 -18.83 8.84 -7.44
CA LEU A 195 -19.85 8.06 -6.75
C LEU A 195 -21.06 7.90 -7.70
N SER A 196 -20.99 6.99 -8.67
CA SER A 196 -22.21 6.50 -9.29
C SER A 196 -22.91 5.66 -8.24
N VAL A 197 -23.80 6.30 -7.48
CA VAL A 197 -24.88 5.59 -6.79
C VAL A 197 -25.59 4.82 -7.89
N PRO A 198 -25.68 3.48 -7.85
CA PRO A 198 -26.51 2.76 -8.79
C PRO A 198 -27.92 3.33 -8.68
N SER A 199 -28.42 3.89 -9.78
CA SER A 199 -29.82 4.31 -9.94
C SER A 199 -30.75 3.10 -9.85
#